data_AF-H1KI21-F1
#
_entry.id   AF-H1KI21-F1
#
_cell.length_a   1.000
_cell.length_b   1.000
_cell.length_c   1.000
_cell.angle_alpha   90.00
_cell.angle_beta   90.00
_cell.angle_gamma   90.00
#
_symmetry.space_group_name_H-M   'P 1'
#
loop_
_entity.id
_entity.type
_entity.pdbx_description
1 polymer ?
#
loop_
_entity_poly.entity_id
_entity_poly.type
_entity_poly.pdbx_seq_one_letter_code
_entity_poly.pdbx_strand_id
1 'polypeptide(L)'
;MTTFLAGWLFTALLDLVKELARSLAWPIVVTIIAFRYKDEFKQVTPRVKRLGPSGLELDVPNAQEHVTNDVLSSSGNLKSKTYMPKPSPPIAALEERLRIEVEKIEEANRVDVLLRELATTRLVAAFEFILSLIFGSQIEGLKALDERSQVTVEEAKEFFKQYYNTNPDFYTKGFEGWIGFLEVQELVKQENGMVRITDFGREFLVFLTQRRLPYSKPY
;
A
#
# COMPACT_ATOMS: atom_id res chain seq x y z
N MET A 1 -48.92 -42.67 8.07
CA MET A 1 -47.89 -42.51 9.12
C MET A 1 -46.46 -42.77 8.60
N THR A 2 -46.27 -43.56 7.55
CA THR A 2 -44.96 -43.88 6.95
C THR A 2 -44.32 -42.77 6.11
N THR A 3 -45.11 -41.88 5.50
CA THR A 3 -44.60 -40.78 4.65
C THR A 3 -43.98 -39.63 5.43
N PHE A 4 -44.43 -39.39 6.68
CA PHE A 4 -43.87 -38.33 7.54
C PHE A 4 -42.47 -38.68 8.06
N LEU A 5 -42.19 -39.95 8.33
CA LEU A 5 -40.87 -40.40 8.81
C LEU A 5 -39.80 -40.31 7.71
N ALA A 6 -40.17 -40.56 6.45
CA ALA A 6 -39.24 -40.45 5.31
C ALA A 6 -38.80 -39.00 5.05
N GLY A 7 -39.72 -38.03 5.19
CA GLY A 7 -39.40 -36.61 5.03
C GLY A 7 -38.45 -36.08 6.11
N TRP A 8 -38.66 -36.47 7.37
CA TRP A 8 -37.83 -36.06 8.49
C TRP A 8 -36.41 -36.66 8.42
N LEU A 9 -36.28 -37.93 8.02
CA LEU A 9 -34.97 -38.57 7.82
C LEU A 9 -34.19 -37.91 6.67
N PHE A 10 -34.87 -37.49 5.60
CA PHE A 10 -34.23 -36.80 4.48
C PHE A 10 -33.69 -35.42 4.87
N THR A 11 -34.45 -34.63 5.64
CA THR A 11 -33.97 -33.33 6.14
C THR A 11 -32.80 -33.49 7.11
N ALA A 12 -32.87 -34.46 8.02
CA ALA A 12 -31.77 -34.74 8.95
C ALA A 12 -30.48 -35.17 8.24
N LEU A 13 -30.59 -35.96 7.16
CA LEU A 13 -29.46 -36.34 6.32
C LEU A 13 -28.84 -35.13 5.62
N LEU A 14 -29.66 -34.23 5.08
CA LEU A 14 -29.18 -33.02 4.40
C LEU A 14 -28.44 -32.07 5.36
N ASP A 15 -28.94 -31.90 6.58
CA ASP A 15 -28.29 -31.04 7.57
C ASP A 15 -26.96 -31.63 8.05
N LEU A 16 -26.89 -32.96 8.23
CA LEU A 16 -25.64 -33.66 8.53
C LEU A 16 -24.59 -33.49 7.42
N VAL A 17 -25.00 -33.61 6.15
CA VAL A 17 -24.10 -33.39 5.00
C VAL A 17 -23.62 -31.94 4.93
N LYS A 18 -24.45 -30.95 5.25
CA LYS A 18 -24.05 -29.53 5.30
C LYS A 18 -23.06 -29.25 6.42
N GLU A 19 -23.26 -29.81 7.61
CA GLU A 19 -22.32 -29.67 8.72
C GLU A 19 -20.99 -30.36 8.44
N LEU A 20 -21.02 -31.54 7.80
CA LEU A 20 -19.82 -32.23 7.34
C LEU A 20 -19.08 -31.42 6.27
N ALA A 21 -19.80 -30.86 5.29
CA ALA A 21 -19.22 -30.04 4.24
C ALA A 21 -18.59 -28.75 4.81
N ARG A 22 -19.25 -28.11 5.78
CA ARG A 22 -18.73 -26.89 6.44
C ARG A 22 -17.48 -27.18 7.28
N SER A 23 -17.43 -28.34 7.93
CA SER A 23 -16.28 -28.76 8.75
C SER A 23 -15.12 -29.35 7.92
N LEU A 24 -15.39 -29.93 6.74
CA LEU A 24 -14.37 -30.44 5.81
C LEU A 24 -13.95 -29.45 4.72
N ALA A 25 -14.66 -28.33 4.54
CA ALA A 25 -14.27 -27.32 3.55
C ALA A 25 -12.91 -26.69 3.90
N TRP A 26 -12.69 -26.34 5.17
CA TRP A 26 -11.48 -25.63 5.57
C TRP A 26 -10.20 -26.48 5.49
N PRO A 27 -10.14 -27.77 5.90
CA PRO A 27 -8.92 -28.57 5.76
C PRO A 27 -8.58 -28.85 4.30
N ILE A 28 -9.60 -29.04 3.44
CA ILE A 28 -9.41 -29.24 2.01
C ILE A 28 -8.80 -27.99 1.37
N VAL A 29 -9.32 -26.80 1.67
CA VAL A 29 -8.78 -25.54 1.18
C VAL A 29 -7.33 -25.34 1.67
N VAL A 30 -7.05 -25.56 2.95
CA VAL A 30 -5.68 -25.49 3.50
C VAL A 30 -4.75 -26.49 2.81
N THR A 31 -5.22 -27.71 2.54
CA THR A 31 -4.43 -28.75 1.85
C THR A 31 -4.12 -28.34 0.40
N ILE A 32 -5.11 -27.81 -0.33
CA ILE A 32 -4.92 -27.34 -1.71
C ILE A 32 -3.92 -26.18 -1.75
N ILE A 33 -4.04 -25.21 -0.84
CA ILE A 33 -3.11 -24.09 -0.72
C ILE A 33 -1.70 -24.61 -0.40
N ALA A 34 -1.56 -25.48 0.60
CA ALA A 34 -0.27 -26.08 0.96
C ALA A 34 0.38 -26.81 -0.23
N PHE A 35 -0.40 -27.56 -1.02
CA PHE A 35 0.11 -28.24 -2.21
C PHE A 35 0.49 -27.30 -3.36
N ARG A 36 -0.28 -26.23 -3.57
CA ARG A 36 -0.05 -25.25 -4.65
C ARG A 36 1.22 -24.44 -4.41
N TYR A 37 1.51 -24.10 -3.15
CA TYR A 37 2.62 -23.21 -2.76
C TYR A 37 3.82 -23.94 -2.16
N LYS A 38 3.85 -25.27 -2.17
CA LYS A 38 4.93 -26.07 -1.55
C LYS A 38 6.34 -25.70 -2.02
N ASP A 39 6.49 -25.27 -3.28
CA ASP A 39 7.78 -24.95 -3.87
C ASP A 39 8.27 -23.54 -3.50
N GLU A 40 7.35 -22.62 -3.15
CA GLU A 40 7.69 -21.29 -2.63
C GLU A 40 8.14 -21.36 -1.15
N PHE A 41 7.50 -22.23 -0.34
CA PHE A 41 7.90 -22.45 1.06
C PHE A 41 9.31 -23.04 1.22
N LYS A 42 9.80 -23.79 0.23
CA LYS A 42 11.18 -24.32 0.22
C LYS A 42 12.24 -23.21 0.14
N GLN A 43 11.89 -22.02 -0.35
CA GLN A 43 12.83 -20.90 -0.46
C GLN A 43 12.94 -20.08 0.84
N VAL A 44 11.91 -20.14 1.70
CA VAL A 44 11.84 -19.35 2.95
C VAL A 44 12.37 -20.14 4.17
N THR A 45 12.43 -21.47 4.06
CA THR A 45 12.83 -22.38 5.15
C THR A 45 14.30 -22.38 5.59
N PRO A 46 15.33 -21.92 4.85
CA PRO A 46 16.69 -21.92 5.40
C PRO A 46 16.93 -20.87 6.51
N ARG A 47 15.95 -19.99 6.82
CA ARG A 47 16.10 -18.92 7.82
C ARG A 47 15.44 -19.17 9.18
N VAL A 48 14.72 -20.28 9.36
CA VAL A 48 14.06 -20.60 10.64
C VAL A 48 14.81 -21.74 11.32
N LYS A 49 15.76 -21.42 12.20
CA LYS A 49 16.57 -22.45 12.89
C LYS A 49 15.91 -23.03 14.14
N ARG A 50 14.98 -22.33 14.81
CA ARG A 50 14.33 -22.83 16.03
C ARG A 50 12.88 -22.36 16.17
N LEU A 51 11.98 -23.30 16.41
CA LEU A 51 10.62 -23.10 16.90
C LEU A 51 10.56 -23.69 18.31
N GLY A 52 10.51 -22.83 19.33
CA GLY A 52 10.36 -23.21 20.73
C GLY A 52 8.99 -22.82 21.29
N PRO A 53 8.58 -23.35 22.44
CA PRO A 53 7.28 -23.07 23.07
C PRO A 53 7.08 -21.61 23.52
N SER A 54 8.09 -20.74 23.37
CA SER A 54 8.06 -19.33 23.77
C SER A 54 8.06 -18.34 22.60
N GLY A 55 7.90 -18.79 21.34
CA GLY A 55 7.78 -17.91 20.18
C GLY A 55 8.95 -18.01 19.19
N LEU A 56 8.79 -17.31 18.06
CA LEU A 56 9.70 -17.34 16.91
C LEU A 56 10.90 -16.42 17.17
N GLU A 57 12.07 -17.00 17.46
CA GLU A 57 13.34 -16.26 17.47
C GLU A 57 13.90 -16.20 16.04
N LEU A 58 13.82 -15.02 15.42
CA LEU A 58 14.52 -14.73 14.17
C LEU A 58 15.90 -14.17 14.51
N ASP A 59 16.94 -14.91 14.14
CA ASP A 59 18.34 -14.49 14.29
C ASP A 59 18.63 -13.41 13.22
N VAL A 60 18.44 -12.15 13.59
CA VAL A 60 18.87 -11.00 12.78
C VAL A 60 20.38 -10.91 12.91
N PRO A 61 21.17 -10.98 11.82
CA PRO A 61 22.61 -10.78 11.93
C PRO A 61 22.90 -9.43 12.58
N ASN A 62 23.58 -9.45 13.72
CA ASN A 62 24.15 -8.28 14.36
C ASN A 62 25.10 -7.56 13.40
N ALA A 63 24.55 -6.61 12.66
CA ALA A 63 25.26 -5.54 11.97
C ALA A 63 24.64 -4.21 12.41
N GLN A 64 24.59 -3.99 13.72
CA GLN A 64 24.53 -2.66 14.29
C GLN A 64 25.81 -2.49 15.09
N GLU A 65 26.88 -2.20 14.37
CA GLU A 65 28.02 -1.53 14.97
C GLU A 65 27.57 -0.17 15.50
N HIS A 66 27.96 0.04 16.74
CA HIS A 66 27.80 1.23 17.52
C HIS A 66 28.49 2.41 16.81
N VAL A 67 27.75 3.21 16.05
CA VAL A 67 28.29 4.44 15.44
C VAL A 67 28.43 5.49 16.55
N THR A 68 29.58 5.47 17.22
CA THR A 68 30.09 6.62 17.97
C THR A 68 30.32 7.78 17.00
N ASN A 69 29.78 8.93 17.38
CA ASN A 69 29.97 10.23 16.73
C ASN A 69 31.45 10.59 16.63
N ASP A 70 32.11 10.28 15.50
CA ASP A 70 33.36 10.96 15.12
C ASP A 70 33.73 10.76 13.64
N VAL A 71 32.95 11.34 12.70
CA VAL A 71 33.42 11.55 11.31
C VAL A 71 32.83 12.84 10.74
N LEU A 72 33.29 13.99 11.23
CA LEU A 72 33.56 15.10 10.32
C LEU A 72 34.98 14.86 9.79
N SER A 73 35.13 14.84 8.46
CA SER A 73 36.39 14.66 7.70
C SER A 73 36.66 13.23 7.20
N SER A 74 35.90 12.82 6.18
CA SER A 74 36.48 12.05 5.08
C SER A 74 35.68 12.29 3.81
N SER A 75 36.15 13.23 2.98
CA SER A 75 35.80 13.28 1.55
C SER A 75 36.54 12.13 0.86
N GLY A 76 36.07 10.91 1.17
CA GLY A 76 36.55 9.66 0.60
C GLY A 76 35.83 9.40 -0.71
N ASN A 77 36.58 9.48 -1.80
CA ASN A 77 36.17 9.26 -3.18
C ASN A 77 35.45 7.90 -3.33
N LEU A 78 34.11 7.90 -3.32
CA LEU A 78 33.28 6.72 -3.56
C LEU A 78 33.34 6.34 -5.05
N LYS A 79 34.43 5.68 -5.47
CA LYS A 79 34.42 4.87 -6.70
C LYS A 79 33.66 3.58 -6.44
N SER A 80 32.36 3.70 -6.17
CA SER A 80 31.46 2.55 -6.18
C SER A 80 31.32 2.13 -7.65
N LYS A 81 31.93 0.99 -8.00
CA LYS A 81 31.67 0.32 -9.26
C LYS A 81 30.24 -0.21 -9.15
N THR A 82 29.26 0.64 -9.49
CA THR A 82 27.83 0.31 -9.44
C THR A 82 27.61 -0.90 -10.33
N TYR A 83 27.45 -2.07 -9.72
CA TYR A 83 27.06 -3.28 -10.41
C TYR A 83 25.60 -3.12 -10.81
N MET A 84 25.36 -2.64 -12.02
CA MET A 84 24.01 -2.62 -12.58
C MET A 84 23.71 -4.03 -13.12
N PRO A 85 22.62 -4.68 -12.65
CA PRO A 85 22.21 -5.96 -13.21
C PRO A 85 21.91 -5.81 -14.70
N LYS A 86 22.13 -6.87 -15.49
CA LYS A 86 21.78 -6.86 -16.92
C LYS A 86 20.28 -6.56 -17.08
N PRO A 87 19.87 -5.56 -17.89
CA PRO A 87 18.47 -5.21 -18.07
C PRO A 87 17.70 -6.37 -18.71
N SER A 88 16.44 -6.54 -18.30
CA SER A 88 15.51 -7.45 -18.98
C SER A 88 15.18 -6.93 -20.38
N PRO A 89 14.71 -7.77 -21.33
CA PRO A 89 14.44 -7.32 -22.70
C PRO A 89 13.48 -6.10 -22.80
N PRO A 90 12.39 -5.99 -22.02
CA PRO A 90 11.55 -4.80 -22.04
C PRO A 90 12.26 -3.54 -21.53
N ILE A 91 13.10 -3.68 -20.50
CA ILE A 91 13.89 -2.56 -19.95
C ILE A 91 14.90 -2.10 -20.99
N ALA A 92 15.64 -3.03 -21.62
CA ALA A 92 16.62 -2.70 -22.64
C ALA A 92 15.99 -1.95 -23.84
N ALA A 93 14.79 -2.37 -24.27
CA ALA A 93 14.06 -1.69 -25.33
C ALA A 93 13.59 -0.28 -24.94
N LEU A 94 13.22 -0.07 -23.67
CA LEU A 94 12.87 1.26 -23.15
C LEU A 94 14.11 2.15 -23.02
N GLU A 95 15.21 1.62 -22.48
CA GLU A 95 16.49 2.32 -22.37
C GLU A 95 16.99 2.82 -23.72
N GLU A 96 16.85 2.02 -24.77
CA GLU A 96 17.23 2.43 -26.13
C GLU A 96 16.42 3.64 -26.61
N ARG A 97 15.10 3.64 -26.40
CA ARG A 97 14.24 4.77 -26.76
C ARG A 97 14.59 6.02 -25.97
N LEU A 98 14.79 5.86 -24.65
CA LEU A 98 15.17 6.95 -23.78
C LEU A 98 16.52 7.53 -24.22
N ARG A 99 17.50 6.71 -24.62
CA ARG A 99 18.80 7.21 -25.10
C ARG A 99 18.65 8.14 -26.30
N ILE A 100 17.82 7.76 -27.28
CA ILE A 100 17.51 8.60 -28.45
C ILE A 100 16.87 9.93 -28.03
N GLU A 101 16.05 9.95 -26.98
CA GLU A 101 15.45 11.18 -26.46
C GLU A 101 16.47 12.04 -25.71
N VAL A 102 17.34 11.44 -24.88
CA VAL A 102 18.40 12.14 -24.15
C VAL A 102 19.39 12.81 -25.09
N GLU A 103 19.72 12.16 -26.21
CA GLU A 103 20.65 12.71 -27.21
C GLU A 103 20.14 14.02 -27.83
N LYS A 104 18.81 14.24 -27.88
CA LYS A 104 18.18 15.48 -28.37
C LYS A 104 18.30 16.63 -27.37
N ILE A 105 18.61 16.36 -26.11
CA ILE A 105 18.78 17.36 -25.06
C ILE A 105 20.24 17.86 -25.11
N GLU A 106 20.41 19.18 -25.03
CA GLU A 106 21.73 19.81 -24.91
C GLU A 106 22.51 19.23 -23.72
N GLU A 107 23.78 18.90 -23.93
CA GLU A 107 24.60 18.19 -22.94
C GLU A 107 24.65 18.90 -21.58
N ALA A 108 24.73 20.24 -21.58
CA ALA A 108 24.73 21.06 -20.38
C ALA A 108 23.45 20.92 -19.53
N ASN A 109 22.32 20.58 -20.15
CA ASN A 109 21.01 20.49 -19.50
C ASN A 109 20.54 19.06 -19.25
N ARG A 110 21.27 18.04 -19.75
CA ARG A 110 20.83 16.63 -19.69
C ARG A 110 20.55 16.15 -18.28
N VAL A 111 21.43 16.44 -17.33
CA VAL A 111 21.30 15.96 -15.94
C VAL A 111 20.05 16.55 -15.28
N ASP A 112 19.83 17.85 -15.42
CA ASP A 112 18.68 18.52 -14.78
C ASP A 112 17.34 18.08 -15.37
N VAL A 113 17.27 17.90 -16.69
CA VAL A 113 16.08 17.37 -17.35
C VAL A 113 15.82 15.93 -16.90
N LEU A 114 16.84 15.06 -16.89
CA LEU A 114 16.68 13.68 -16.46
C LEU A 114 16.29 13.55 -14.99
N LEU A 115 16.84 14.39 -14.13
CA LEU A 115 16.47 14.45 -12.72
C LEU A 115 15.00 14.85 -12.55
N ARG A 116 14.56 15.87 -13.30
CA ARG A 116 13.15 16.31 -13.30
C ARG A 116 12.21 15.23 -13.81
N GLU A 117 12.53 14.59 -14.94
CA GLU A 117 11.71 13.51 -15.50
C GLU A 117 11.63 12.30 -14.55
N LEU A 118 12.75 11.94 -13.90
CA LEU A 118 12.77 10.89 -12.89
C LEU A 118 11.90 11.26 -11.68
N ALA A 119 12.02 12.48 -11.17
CA ALA A 119 11.20 12.96 -10.05
C ALA A 119 9.70 12.94 -10.40
N THR A 120 9.33 13.46 -11.58
CA THR A 120 7.95 13.44 -12.09
C THR A 120 7.43 12.01 -12.21
N THR A 121 8.22 11.09 -12.77
CA THR A 121 7.82 9.68 -12.92
C THR A 121 7.58 9.02 -11.56
N ARG A 122 8.45 9.29 -10.57
CA ARG A 122 8.30 8.77 -9.20
C ARG A 122 7.07 9.35 -8.51
N LEU A 123 6.80 10.64 -8.71
CA LEU A 123 5.63 11.31 -8.17
C LEU A 123 4.33 10.72 -8.73
N VAL A 124 4.25 10.54 -10.05
CA VAL A 124 3.09 9.92 -10.71
C VAL A 124 2.86 8.50 -10.19
N ALA A 125 3.93 7.69 -10.08
CA ALA A 125 3.82 6.33 -9.54
C ALA A 125 3.31 6.32 -8.09
N ALA A 126 3.76 7.26 -7.25
CA ALA A 126 3.26 7.43 -5.89
C ALA A 126 1.76 7.79 -5.88
N PHE A 127 1.33 8.71 -6.73
CA PHE A 127 -0.09 9.07 -6.85
C PHE A 127 -0.97 7.92 -7.36
N GLU A 128 -0.50 7.12 -8.30
CA GLU A 128 -1.21 5.93 -8.76
C GLU A 128 -1.40 4.91 -7.62
N PHE A 129 -0.35 4.72 -6.81
CA PHE A 129 -0.42 3.88 -5.62
C PHE A 129 -1.44 4.42 -4.60
N ILE A 130 -1.35 5.71 -4.25
CA ILE A 130 -2.31 6.37 -3.34
C ILE A 130 -3.73 6.24 -3.86
N LEU A 131 -3.95 6.51 -5.15
CA LEU A 131 -5.27 6.42 -5.78
C LEU A 131 -5.85 5.00 -5.71
N SER A 132 -5.01 3.97 -5.71
CA SER A 132 -5.46 2.58 -5.58
C SER A 132 -6.00 2.25 -4.18
N LEU A 133 -5.58 3.02 -3.16
CA LEU A 133 -5.89 2.77 -1.75
C LEU A 133 -6.86 3.79 -1.12
N ILE A 134 -6.84 5.03 -1.57
CA ILE A 134 -7.63 6.13 -0.99
C ILE A 134 -9.14 5.95 -1.23
N PHE A 135 -9.94 6.31 -0.24
CA PHE A 135 -11.40 6.26 -0.28
C PHE A 135 -12.02 7.53 -0.85
N GLY A 136 -13.25 7.41 -1.35
CA GLY A 136 -14.00 8.56 -1.89
C GLY A 136 -14.17 9.68 -0.86
N SER A 137 -14.54 9.33 0.38
CA SER A 137 -14.70 10.30 1.47
C SER A 137 -13.42 11.07 1.81
N GLN A 138 -12.26 10.42 1.66
CA GLN A 138 -10.95 11.04 1.87
C GLN A 138 -10.60 12.02 0.75
N ILE A 139 -10.92 11.67 -0.51
CA ILE A 139 -10.74 12.60 -1.65
C ILE A 139 -11.63 13.83 -1.47
N GLU A 140 -12.90 13.66 -1.10
CA GLU A 140 -13.80 14.78 -0.83
C GLU A 140 -13.33 15.62 0.36
N GLY A 141 -12.79 14.99 1.41
CA GLY A 141 -12.14 15.70 2.52
C GLY A 141 -10.94 16.53 2.09
N LEU A 142 -10.09 16.00 1.19
CA LEU A 142 -8.96 16.74 0.62
C LEU A 142 -9.42 17.95 -0.19
N LYS A 143 -10.47 17.84 -1.01
CA LYS A 143 -11.04 18.98 -1.75
C LYS A 143 -11.56 20.06 -0.81
N ALA A 144 -12.32 19.66 0.22
CA ALA A 144 -12.83 20.60 1.22
C ALA A 144 -11.68 21.32 1.98
N LEU A 145 -10.57 20.61 2.23
CA LEU A 145 -9.36 21.21 2.80
C LEU A 145 -8.66 22.16 1.82
N ASP A 146 -8.60 21.84 0.53
CA ASP A 146 -7.99 22.71 -0.49
C ASP A 146 -8.73 24.04 -0.60
N GLU A 147 -10.07 24.02 -0.56
CA GLU A 147 -10.91 25.22 -0.57
C GLU A 147 -10.72 26.11 0.66
N ARG A 148 -10.49 25.51 1.84
CA ARG A 148 -10.39 26.23 3.13
C ARG A 148 -8.95 26.44 3.60
N SER A 149 -7.97 25.85 2.93
CA SER A 149 -6.55 25.72 3.31
C SER A 149 -6.27 24.94 4.61
N GLN A 150 -7.05 25.18 5.67
CA GLN A 150 -6.96 24.48 6.96
C GLN A 150 -8.31 24.48 7.70
N VAL A 151 -8.51 23.49 8.56
CA VAL A 151 -9.67 23.38 9.46
C VAL A 151 -9.23 22.87 10.83
N THR A 152 -10.06 23.05 11.84
CA THR A 152 -9.85 22.42 13.15
C THR A 152 -10.04 20.90 13.07
N VAL A 153 -9.44 20.16 14.00
CA VAL A 153 -9.63 18.69 14.10
C VAL A 153 -11.10 18.35 14.34
N GLU A 154 -11.83 19.17 15.09
CA GLU A 154 -13.25 19.02 15.39
C GLU A 154 -14.11 19.17 14.13
N GLU A 155 -13.82 20.16 13.29
CA GLU A 155 -14.49 20.31 11.98
C GLU A 155 -14.20 19.14 11.05
N ALA A 156 -12.95 18.64 11.03
CA ALA A 156 -12.60 17.45 10.26
C ALA A 156 -13.36 16.20 10.75
N LYS A 157 -13.51 16.05 12.07
CA LYS A 157 -14.33 14.97 12.67
C LYS A 157 -15.80 15.11 12.29
N GLU A 158 -16.34 16.32 12.29
CA GLU A 158 -17.73 16.55 11.89
C GLU A 158 -17.94 16.23 10.40
N PHE A 159 -17.00 16.64 9.54
CA PHE A 159 -17.01 16.25 8.13
C PHE A 159 -16.96 14.73 7.94
N PHE A 160 -16.17 14.00 8.75
CA PHE A 160 -16.08 12.55 8.68
C PHE A 160 -17.38 11.84 9.10
N LYS A 161 -18.10 12.36 10.11
CA LYS A 161 -19.32 11.71 10.65
C LYS A 161 -20.38 11.44 9.60
N GLN A 162 -20.55 12.30 8.59
CA GLN A 162 -21.56 12.09 7.54
C GLN A 162 -21.32 10.79 6.74
N TYR A 163 -20.05 10.41 6.55
CA TYR A 163 -19.68 9.17 5.86
C TYR A 163 -19.74 7.97 6.80
N TYR A 164 -19.26 8.14 8.04
CA TYR A 164 -19.34 7.11 9.07
C TYR A 164 -20.78 6.64 9.31
N ASN A 165 -21.73 7.58 9.40
CA ASN A 165 -23.14 7.28 9.64
C ASN A 165 -23.79 6.53 8.47
N THR A 166 -23.25 6.67 7.27
CA THR A 166 -23.76 6.01 6.07
C THR A 166 -23.20 4.59 5.93
N ASN A 167 -21.92 4.37 6.25
CA ASN A 167 -21.24 3.08 6.09
C ASN A 167 -20.34 2.73 7.29
N PRO A 168 -20.90 2.48 8.49
CA PRO A 168 -20.10 2.30 9.72
C PRO A 168 -19.15 1.10 9.66
N ASP A 169 -19.55 0.01 9.00
CA ASP A 169 -18.74 -1.21 8.84
C ASP A 169 -17.45 -0.96 8.04
N PHE A 170 -17.46 0.06 7.18
CA PHE A 170 -16.29 0.41 6.37
C PHE A 170 -15.24 1.18 7.19
N TYR A 171 -15.69 1.95 8.18
CA TYR A 171 -14.85 2.82 9.00
C TYR A 171 -14.63 2.26 10.41
N THR A 172 -14.27 0.98 10.52
CA THR A 172 -14.04 0.30 11.82
C THR A 172 -12.99 0.99 12.72
N LYS A 173 -12.02 1.69 12.11
CA LYS A 173 -10.98 2.46 12.82
C LYS A 173 -11.40 3.90 13.15
N GLY A 174 -12.64 4.28 12.82
CA GLY A 174 -13.18 5.61 13.04
C GLY A 174 -12.38 6.72 12.35
N PHE A 175 -12.44 7.92 12.92
CA PHE A 175 -11.77 9.09 12.40
C PHE A 175 -10.25 8.91 12.32
N GLU A 176 -9.64 8.27 13.33
CA GLU A 176 -8.19 8.09 13.40
C GLU A 176 -7.66 7.23 12.25
N GLY A 177 -8.39 6.17 11.85
CA GLY A 177 -8.03 5.40 10.66
C GLY A 177 -8.23 6.17 9.36
N TRP A 178 -9.28 7.00 9.30
CA TRP A 178 -9.60 7.81 8.13
C TRP A 178 -8.57 8.92 7.89
N ILE A 179 -8.22 9.69 8.92
CA ILE A 179 -7.21 10.76 8.83
C ILE A 179 -5.79 10.21 8.80
N GLY A 180 -5.52 9.13 9.55
CA GLY A 180 -4.18 8.55 9.65
C GLY A 180 -3.65 8.04 8.32
N PHE A 181 -4.51 7.54 7.43
CA PHE A 181 -4.08 7.22 6.05
C PHE A 181 -3.61 8.47 5.30
N LEU A 182 -4.35 9.58 5.39
CA LEU A 182 -4.00 10.83 4.71
C LEU A 182 -2.68 11.40 5.24
N GLU A 183 -2.42 11.26 6.54
CA GLU A 183 -1.16 11.68 7.16
C GLU A 183 0.02 10.79 6.77
N VAL A 184 -0.14 9.47 6.80
CA VAL A 184 0.90 8.50 6.41
C VAL A 184 1.29 8.66 4.94
N GLN A 185 0.34 9.04 4.08
CA GLN A 185 0.61 9.35 2.67
C GLN A 185 1.04 10.81 2.43
N GLU A 186 1.30 11.58 3.49
CA GLU A 186 1.73 12.99 3.46
C GLU A 186 0.77 13.93 2.70
N LEU A 187 -0.51 13.57 2.57
CA LEU A 187 -1.53 14.36 1.87
C LEU A 187 -2.06 15.49 2.76
N VAL A 188 -2.09 15.25 4.07
CA VAL A 188 -2.46 16.24 5.09
C VAL A 188 -1.42 16.24 6.21
N LYS A 189 -1.45 17.31 7.00
CA LYS A 189 -0.66 17.41 8.23
C LYS A 189 -1.54 17.92 9.36
N GLN A 190 -1.47 17.28 10.51
CA GLN A 190 -2.10 17.75 11.73
C GLN A 190 -1.06 18.39 12.67
N GLU A 191 -1.25 19.66 12.99
CA GLU A 191 -0.37 20.44 13.87
C GLU A 191 -1.22 21.42 14.70
N ASN A 192 -0.97 21.51 16.01
CA ASN A 192 -1.62 22.48 16.90
C ASN A 192 -3.17 22.44 16.86
N GLY A 193 -3.76 21.24 16.75
CA GLY A 193 -5.23 21.09 16.68
C GLY A 193 -5.85 21.50 15.34
N MET A 194 -5.02 21.75 14.32
CA MET A 194 -5.43 22.08 12.96
C MET A 194 -5.03 20.96 12.01
N VAL A 195 -5.86 20.73 11.00
CA VAL A 195 -5.58 19.86 9.86
C VAL A 195 -5.44 20.74 8.62
N ARG A 196 -4.34 20.59 7.88
CA ARG A 196 -4.07 21.30 6.63
C ARG A 196 -3.67 20.36 5.52
N ILE A 197 -4.03 20.70 4.29
CA ILE A 197 -3.53 19.98 3.10
C ILE A 197 -2.08 20.38 2.82
N THR A 198 -1.24 19.42 2.45
CA THR A 198 0.16 19.64 2.08
C THR A 198 0.29 20.03 0.61
N ASP A 199 1.49 20.47 0.19
CA ASP A 199 1.76 20.69 -1.23
C ASP A 199 1.68 19.38 -2.03
N PHE A 200 2.09 18.26 -1.42
CA PHE A 200 1.96 16.93 -2.01
C PHE A 200 0.48 16.52 -2.19
N GLY A 201 -0.37 16.82 -1.20
CA GLY A 201 -1.81 16.60 -1.29
C GLY A 201 -2.50 17.46 -2.35
N ARG A 202 -2.09 18.72 -2.51
CA ARG A 202 -2.57 19.60 -3.59
C ARG A 202 -2.18 19.08 -4.97
N GLU A 203 -0.92 18.69 -5.14
CA GLU A 203 -0.43 18.13 -6.40
C GLU A 203 -1.13 16.81 -6.74
N PHE A 204 -1.50 16.01 -5.73
CA PHE A 204 -2.34 14.83 -5.91
C PHE A 204 -3.74 15.19 -6.46
N LEU A 205 -4.39 16.24 -5.97
CA LEU A 205 -5.68 16.70 -6.50
C LEU A 205 -5.57 17.21 -7.95
N VAL A 206 -4.47 17.90 -8.28
CA VAL A 206 -4.15 18.31 -9.66
C VAL A 206 -4.03 17.08 -10.56
N PHE A 207 -3.30 16.05 -10.12
CA PHE A 207 -3.17 14.79 -10.83
C PHE A 207 -4.53 14.13 -11.13
N LEU A 208 -5.44 14.08 -10.15
CA LEU A 208 -6.81 13.55 -10.36
C LEU A 208 -7.56 14.31 -11.45
N THR A 209 -7.47 15.63 -11.43
CA THR A 209 -8.13 16.52 -12.39
C THR A 209 -7.57 16.33 -13.80
N GLN A 210 -6.25 16.30 -13.95
CA GLN A 210 -5.58 16.13 -15.24
C GLN A 210 -5.91 14.79 -15.91
N ARG A 211 -5.99 13.72 -15.11
CA ARG A 211 -6.28 12.37 -15.62
C ARG A 211 -7.78 12.10 -15.85
N ARG A 212 -8.66 13.05 -15.50
CA ARG A 212 -10.13 12.93 -15.57
C ARG A 212 -10.64 11.66 -14.89
N LEU A 213 -9.98 11.24 -13.81
CA LEU A 213 -10.33 10.00 -13.12
C LEU A 213 -11.61 10.22 -12.31
N PRO A 214 -12.56 9.28 -12.34
CA PRO A 214 -13.81 9.45 -11.62
C PRO A 214 -13.54 9.49 -10.11
N TYR A 215 -14.05 10.54 -9.47
CA TYR A 215 -14.03 10.70 -8.02
C TYR A 215 -14.91 9.68 -7.30
N SER A 216 -15.75 8.93 -8.04
CA SER A 216 -16.60 7.87 -7.51
C SER A 216 -15.77 6.63 -7.15
N LYS A 217 -15.18 6.67 -5.95
CA LYS A 217 -14.56 5.54 -5.28
C LYS A 217 -15.54 4.95 -4.26
N PRO A 218 -15.39 3.67 -3.87
CA PRO A 218 -16.17 3.12 -2.78
C PRO A 218 -15.96 3.94 -1.49
N TYR A 219 -17.03 4.01 -0.70
CA TYR A 219 -17.12 4.71 0.58
C TYR A 219 -17.12 3.73 1.74
#